data_AF-X1D5A5-F1
#
_entry.id   AF-X1D5A5-F1
#
_cell.length_a   1.000
_cell.length_b   1.000
_cell.length_c   1.000
_cell.angle_alpha   90.00
_cell.angle_beta   90.00
_cell.angle_gamma   90.00
#
_symmetry.space_group_name_H-M   'P 1'
#
loop_
_entity.id
_entity.type
_entity.pdbx_description
1 polymer ?
#
loop_
_entity_poly.entity_id
_entity_poly.type
_entity_poly.pdbx_seq_one_letter_code
_entity_poly.pdbx_strand_id
1 'polypeptide(L)'
;TLQVSIFGGDENKAEVEIISKDKKVIDYQIIREKDSKLEAGQEIVVQEGVPGYQIKTYRIVRKDGEERIEFLAEDTYKSVPMIIREN
;
A
#
# COMPACT_ATOMS: atom_id res chain seq x y z
N THR A 1 27.11 8.01 -3.43
CA THR A 1 27.16 7.35 -2.11
C THR A 1 26.18 8.08 -1.21
N LEU A 2 25.25 7.37 -0.55
CA LEU A 2 24.28 8.02 0.34
C LEU A 2 24.91 8.18 1.73
N GLN A 3 25.00 9.42 2.21
CA GLN A 3 25.44 9.73 3.56
C GLN A 3 24.22 10.14 4.38
N VAL A 4 23.91 9.37 5.43
CA VAL A 4 22.85 9.66 6.38
C VAL A 4 23.49 9.95 7.72
N SER A 5 23.24 11.14 8.26
CA SER A 5 23.69 11.55 9.59
C SER A 5 22.46 11.73 10.49
N ILE A 6 22.40 10.97 11.58
CA ILE A 6 21.32 11.03 12.58
C ILE A 6 21.94 11.59 13.86
N PHE A 7 21.48 12.76 14.30
CA PHE A 7 21.93 13.40 15.53
C PHE A 7 20.81 13.40 16.58
N GLY A 8 21.14 12.94 17.79
CA GLY A 8 20.20 13.05 18.89
C GLY A 8 20.56 12.24 20.15
N GLY A 9 21.45 12.77 20.98
CA GLY A 9 21.59 12.36 22.39
C GLY A 9 21.02 13.46 23.29
N ASP A 10 19.87 13.21 23.90
CA ASP A 10 19.33 14.00 25.01
C ASP A 10 18.49 13.04 25.87
N GLU A 11 18.68 13.06 27.18
CA GLU A 11 18.19 12.01 28.10
C GLU A 11 16.69 12.16 28.45
N ASN A 12 16.07 13.28 28.06
CA ASN A 12 14.64 13.61 28.26
C ASN A 12 13.78 13.45 27.00
N LYS A 13 14.06 12.43 26.17
CA LYS A 13 13.35 12.24 24.90
C LYS A 13 12.05 11.46 25.08
N ALA A 14 10.98 11.99 24.50
CA ALA A 14 9.77 11.23 24.27
C ALA A 14 10.11 9.99 23.44
N GLU A 15 9.55 8.85 23.81
CA GLU A 15 9.59 7.65 22.99
C GLU A 15 8.64 7.85 21.81
N VAL A 16 9.15 7.63 20.59
CA VAL A 16 8.38 7.84 19.35
C VAL A 16 8.34 6.55 18.55
N GLU A 17 7.14 6.13 18.21
CA GLU A 17 6.88 4.96 17.36
C GLU A 17 6.09 5.39 16.12
N ILE A 18 6.51 4.95 14.93
CA ILE A 18 5.74 5.15 13.70
C ILE A 18 5.09 3.82 13.35
N ILE A 19 3.76 3.85 13.24
CA ILE A 19 2.96 2.66 12.97
C ILE A 19 2.08 2.89 11.74
N SER A 20 1.81 1.83 11.01
CA SER A 20 0.81 1.82 9.95
C SER A 20 -0.41 1.01 10.39
N LYS A 21 -1.60 1.58 10.24
CA LYS A 21 -2.90 1.01 10.62
C LYS A 21 -3.93 1.24 9.51
N ASP A 22 -5.13 0.71 9.72
CA ASP A 22 -6.30 0.91 8.86
C ASP A 22 -6.06 0.51 7.39
N LYS A 23 -5.34 -0.60 7.17
CA LYS A 23 -5.12 -1.15 5.84
C LYS A 23 -6.46 -1.56 5.23
N LYS A 24 -6.86 -0.86 4.17
CA LYS A 24 -8.02 -1.20 3.34
C LYS A 24 -7.54 -1.78 2.01
N VAL A 25 -8.03 -2.96 1.66
CA VAL A 25 -7.75 -3.60 0.37
C VAL A 25 -8.64 -2.97 -0.72
N ILE A 26 -8.07 -2.72 -1.89
CA ILE A 26 -8.75 -2.22 -3.07
C ILE A 26 -8.70 -3.33 -4.11
N ASP A 27 -9.84 -3.92 -4.44
CA ASP A 27 -9.91 -4.98 -5.43
C ASP A 27 -9.44 -4.48 -6.80
N TYR A 28 -8.85 -5.40 -7.57
CA TYR A 28 -8.52 -5.11 -8.96
C TYR A 28 -9.75 -5.34 -9.84
N GLN A 29 -9.80 -4.62 -10.95
CA GLN A 29 -10.81 -4.84 -11.99
C GLN A 29 -10.41 -6.02 -12.88
N ILE A 30 -11.39 -6.73 -13.40
CA ILE A 30 -11.20 -7.71 -14.47
C ILE A 30 -11.60 -7.06 -15.79
N ILE A 31 -10.65 -6.96 -16.72
CA ILE A 31 -10.86 -6.41 -18.06
C ILE A 31 -10.85 -7.58 -19.04
N ARG A 32 -11.92 -7.72 -19.81
CA ARG A 32 -12.05 -8.72 -20.87
C ARG A 32 -11.87 -8.04 -22.22
N GLU A 33 -10.90 -8.51 -23.00
CA GLU A 33 -10.56 -8.01 -24.33
C GLU A 33 -10.85 -9.08 -25.38
N LYS A 34 -11.44 -8.68 -26.52
CA LYS A 34 -11.69 -9.60 -27.62
C LYS A 34 -10.42 -9.86 -28.43
N ASP A 35 -10.08 -11.13 -28.65
CA ASP A 35 -8.95 -11.56 -29.47
C ASP A 35 -9.39 -12.66 -30.44
N SER A 36 -9.65 -12.26 -31.69
CA SER A 36 -10.09 -13.15 -32.76
C SER A 36 -9.05 -14.18 -33.22
N LYS A 37 -7.83 -14.13 -32.67
CA LYS A 37 -6.79 -15.14 -32.90
C LYS A 37 -6.89 -16.33 -31.95
N LEU A 38 -7.70 -16.22 -30.88
CA LEU A 38 -7.96 -17.33 -29.97
C LEU A 38 -8.96 -18.28 -30.59
N GLU A 39 -8.91 -19.56 -30.22
CA GLU A 39 -9.92 -20.53 -30.66
C GLU A 39 -11.29 -20.21 -30.03
N ALA A 40 -12.37 -20.68 -30.67
CA ALA A 40 -13.72 -20.42 -30.17
C ALA A 40 -13.89 -20.97 -28.74
N GLY A 41 -14.29 -20.10 -27.80
CA GLY A 41 -14.45 -20.44 -26.38
C GLY A 41 -13.15 -20.49 -25.58
N GLN A 42 -12.01 -20.11 -26.16
CA GLN A 42 -10.75 -19.98 -25.43
C GLN A 42 -10.66 -18.64 -24.71
N GLU A 43 -10.19 -18.68 -23.46
CA GLU A 43 -9.80 -17.50 -22.68
C GLU A 43 -8.34 -17.66 -22.21
N ILE A 44 -7.59 -16.56 -22.20
CA ILE A 44 -6.24 -16.52 -21.64
C ILE A 44 -6.08 -15.31 -20.71
N VAL A 45 -5.48 -15.53 -19.53
CA VAL A 45 -5.03 -14.44 -18.68
C VAL A 45 -3.71 -13.91 -19.23
N VAL A 46 -3.69 -12.66 -19.68
CA VAL A 46 -2.47 -12.01 -20.23
C VAL A 46 -1.81 -11.08 -19.22
N GLN A 47 -2.55 -10.68 -18.17
CA GLN A 47 -2.02 -9.96 -17.02
C GLN A 47 -2.76 -10.39 -15.77
N GLU A 48 -2.01 -10.80 -14.75
CA GLU A 48 -2.57 -11.08 -13.42
C GLU A 48 -2.99 -9.78 -12.73
N GLY A 49 -4.12 -9.85 -12.02
CA GLY A 49 -4.60 -8.74 -11.21
C GLY A 49 -3.82 -8.62 -9.91
N VAL A 50 -3.47 -7.39 -9.54
CA VAL A 50 -2.80 -7.10 -8.25
C VAL A 50 -3.69 -6.16 -7.45
N PRO A 51 -4.11 -6.52 -6.23
CA PRO A 51 -4.89 -5.63 -5.39
C PRO A 51 -4.10 -4.37 -5.01
N GLY A 52 -4.81 -3.26 -4.91
CA GLY A 52 -4.30 -2.02 -4.34
C GLY A 52 -4.56 -1.96 -2.84
N TYR A 53 -4.04 -0.92 -2.19
CA TYR A 53 -4.21 -0.72 -0.75
C TYR A 53 -4.28 0.76 -0.41
N GLN A 54 -5.14 1.11 0.55
CA GLN A 54 -5.07 2.37 1.27
C GLN A 54 -4.57 2.07 2.69
N ILE A 55 -3.64 2.87 3.21
CA ILE A 55 -3.06 2.68 4.53
C ILE A 55 -2.83 4.02 5.22
N LYS A 56 -3.03 4.07 6.53
CA LYS A 56 -2.79 5.26 7.35
C LYS A 56 -1.58 5.08 8.23
N THR A 57 -0.74 6.10 8.29
CA THR A 57 0.45 6.12 9.14
C THR A 57 0.22 7.09 10.29
N TYR A 58 0.56 6.64 11.50
CA TYR A 58 0.43 7.40 12.72
C TYR A 58 1.76 7.44 13.46
N ARG A 59 1.97 8.52 14.21
CA ARG A 59 3.04 8.66 15.19
C ARG A 59 2.46 8.51 16.57
N ILE A 60 3.00 7.60 17.36
CA ILE A 60 2.74 7.49 18.79
C ILE A 60 3.89 8.19 19.51
N VAL A 61 3.56 9.14 20.37
CA VAL A 61 4.53 9.86 21.21
C VAL A 61 4.20 9.53 22.67
N ARG A 62 5.16 8.93 23.39
CA ARG A 62 5.04 8.62 24.82
C ARG A 62 6.03 9.47 25.60
N LYS A 63 5.52 10.27 26.55
CA LYS A 63 6.34 11.11 27.41
C LYS A 63 5.65 11.27 28.77
N ASP A 64 6.41 11.12 29.85
CA ASP A 64 5.93 11.34 31.22
C ASP A 64 4.66 10.52 31.57
N GLY A 65 4.50 9.33 30.97
CA GLY A 65 3.34 8.46 31.16
C GLY A 65 2.10 8.80 30.31
N GLU A 66 2.16 9.87 29.52
CA GLU A 66 1.11 10.23 28.57
C GLU A 66 1.42 9.66 27.17
N GLU A 67 0.38 9.15 26.51
CA GLU A 67 0.44 8.68 25.11
C GLU A 67 -0.40 9.59 24.22
N ARG A 68 0.21 10.11 23.15
CA ARG A 68 -0.49 10.86 22.10
C ARG A 68 -0.32 10.17 20.76
N ILE A 69 -1.43 9.99 20.05
CA ILE A 69 -1.46 9.47 18.69
C ILE A 69 -1.72 10.61 17.72
N GLU A 70 -0.85 10.74 16.73
CA GLU A 70 -0.91 11.79 15.71
C GLU A 70 -1.01 11.15 14.33
N PHE A 71 -2.00 11.56 13.53
CA PHE A 71 -2.09 11.17 12.13
C PHE A 71 -0.96 11.85 11.34
N LEU A 72 -0.22 11.06 10.57
CA LEU A 72 0.86 11.57 9.72
C LEU A 72 0.44 11.63 8.25
N ALA A 73 -0.06 10.53 7.72
CA ALA A 73 -0.31 10.40 6.29
C ALA A 73 -1.33 9.31 5.98
N GLU A 74 -1.99 9.45 4.83
CA GLU A 74 -2.77 8.40 4.19
C GLU A 74 -2.20 8.17 2.79
N ASP A 75 -1.73 6.95 2.55
CA ASP A 75 -1.14 6.55 1.27
C ASP A 75 -2.10 5.62 0.53
N THR A 76 -2.20 5.79 -0.79
CA THR A 76 -3.01 4.93 -1.67
C THR A 76 -2.15 4.35 -2.78
N TYR A 77 -2.08 3.02 -2.83
CA TYR A 77 -1.47 2.23 -3.88
C TYR A 77 -2.58 1.67 -4.77
N LYS A 78 -2.57 2.03 -6.05
CA LYS A 78 -3.59 1.61 -7.01
C LYS A 78 -3.48 0.12 -7.31
N SER A 79 -4.62 -0.53 -7.53
CA SER A 79 -4.66 -1.88 -8.06
C SER A 79 -4.18 -1.93 -9.52
N VAL A 80 -3.72 -3.10 -9.94
CA VAL A 80 -3.43 -3.44 -11.33
C VAL A 80 -4.53 -4.38 -11.81
N PRO A 81 -5.22 -4.09 -12.91
CA PRO A 81 -6.30 -4.93 -13.40
C PRO A 81 -5.77 -6.31 -13.85
N MET A 82 -6.63 -7.32 -13.71
CA MET A 82 -6.45 -8.58 -14.42
C MET A 82 -6.96 -8.39 -15.85
N ILE A 83 -6.17 -8.78 -16.84
CA ILE A 83 -6.58 -8.74 -18.25
C ILE A 83 -6.73 -10.15 -18.77
N ILE A 84 -7.93 -10.45 -19.26
CA ILE A 84 -8.29 -11.71 -19.90
C ILE A 84 -8.60 -11.42 -21.37
N ARG A 85 -8.01 -12.20 -22.28
CA ARG A 85 -8.41 -12.20 -23.69
C ARG A 85 -9.30 -13.39 -24.01
N GLU A 86 -10.34 -13.15 -24.80
CA GLU A 86 -11.33 -14.15 -25.18
C GLU A 86 -11.72 -14.00 -26.66
N ASN A 87 -12.10 -15.10 -27.33
CA ASN A 87 -12.72 -15.05 -28.67
C ASN A 87 -14.20 -14.66 -28.56
#